data_AF-A0AA85JYC1-F1
#
_entry.id   AF-A0AA85JYC1-F1
#
_cell.length_a   1.000
_cell.length_b   1.000
_cell.length_c   1.000
_cell.angle_alpha   90.00
_cell.angle_beta   90.00
_cell.angle_gamma   90.00
#
_symmetry.space_group_name_H-M   'P 1'
#
loop_
_entity.id
_entity.type
_entity.pdbx_description
1 polymer ?
#
loop_
_entity_poly.entity_id
_entity_poly.type
_entity_poly.pdbx_seq_one_letter_code
_entity_poly.pdbx_strand_id
1 'polypeptide(L)'
;MVHNHPCSRVYMQNDPWYRRLTVEEKENIEPLLQQSHSSDEIIMHVKEKYHKDITRIDVKNMKAAVNKGISSRRDIFEFLKSRGKLMEYYSDEPIRNSLTRICFATYEQMELYKQFPEVVGIDSMYNTNKGK
;
A
#
# COMPACT_ATOMS: atom_id res chain seq x y z
N MET A 1 13.29 -24.77 36.81
CA MET A 1 13.21 -24.79 35.34
C MET A 1 14.44 -24.06 34.80
N VAL A 2 15.37 -24.77 34.17
CA VAL A 2 16.58 -24.16 33.57
C VAL A 2 16.22 -23.87 32.12
N HIS A 3 16.19 -22.59 31.73
CA HIS A 3 15.98 -22.22 30.34
C HIS A 3 17.30 -22.39 29.56
N ASN A 4 17.25 -22.99 28.37
CA ASN A 4 18.43 -23.26 27.54
C ASN A 4 18.98 -22.01 26.83
N HIS A 5 18.51 -20.83 27.20
CA HIS A 5 18.94 -19.55 26.65
C HIS A 5 18.96 -18.49 27.74
N PRO A 6 19.83 -17.45 27.62
CA PRO A 6 19.77 -16.31 28.51
C PRO A 6 18.41 -15.62 28.38
N CYS A 7 17.77 -15.35 29.52
CA CYS A 7 16.57 -14.53 29.58
C CYS A 7 16.99 -13.06 29.39
N SER A 8 17.28 -12.67 28.15
CA SER A 8 17.66 -11.30 27.79
C SER A 8 16.49 -10.58 27.13
N ARG A 9 16.48 -9.25 27.28
CA ARG A 9 15.47 -8.36 26.68
C ARG A 9 15.31 -8.59 25.17
N VAL A 10 16.40 -8.98 24.48
CA VAL A 10 16.42 -9.28 23.05
C VAL A 10 15.57 -10.52 22.71
N TYR A 11 15.62 -11.58 23.53
CA TYR A 11 14.78 -12.77 23.33
C TYR A 11 13.30 -12.48 23.60
N MET A 12 13.00 -11.65 24.62
CA MET A 12 11.63 -11.25 24.92
C MET A 12 11.03 -10.36 23.83
N GLN A 13 11.80 -9.42 23.26
CA GLN A 13 11.31 -8.54 22.18
C GLN A 13 11.01 -9.26 20.87
N ASN A 14 11.68 -10.38 20.61
CA ASN A 14 11.42 -11.20 19.41
C ASN A 14 10.20 -12.11 19.55
N ASP A 15 9.72 -12.34 20.77
CA ASP A 15 8.54 -13.18 20.99
C ASP A 15 7.31 -12.55 20.31
N PRO A 16 6.57 -13.32 19.47
CA PRO A 16 5.41 -12.83 18.76
C PRO A 16 4.36 -12.14 19.64
N TRP A 17 4.29 -12.49 20.92
CA TRP A 17 3.37 -11.91 21.89
C TRP A 17 3.59 -10.40 22.06
N TYR A 18 4.84 -9.95 22.18
CA TYR A 18 5.16 -8.53 22.40
C TYR A 18 5.03 -7.69 21.13
N ARG A 19 5.00 -8.32 19.95
CA ARG A 19 4.77 -7.67 18.66
C ARG A 19 3.29 -7.50 18.31
N ARG A 20 2.37 -8.14 19.06
CA ARG A 20 0.93 -8.09 18.73
C ARG A 20 0.35 -6.70 18.95
N LEU A 21 -0.28 -6.20 17.89
CA LEU A 21 -1.14 -5.03 17.99
C LEU A 21 -2.49 -5.40 18.61
N THR A 22 -3.00 -4.52 19.48
CA THR A 22 -4.37 -4.59 20.00
C THR A 22 -5.38 -4.31 18.88
N VAL A 23 -6.66 -4.53 19.14
CA VAL A 23 -7.72 -4.24 18.15
C VAL A 23 -7.75 -2.76 17.82
N GLU A 24 -7.74 -1.90 18.84
CA GLU A 24 -7.72 -0.45 18.69
C GLU A 24 -6.46 0.04 17.93
N GLU A 25 -5.29 -0.51 18.23
CA GLU A 25 -4.06 -0.17 17.50
C GLU A 25 -4.16 -0.56 16.02
N LYS A 26 -4.77 -1.72 15.72
CA LYS A 26 -4.98 -2.17 14.33
C LYS A 26 -5.92 -1.26 13.57
N GLU A 27 -7.04 -0.87 14.17
CA GLU A 27 -8.01 0.06 13.56
C GLU A 27 -7.35 1.41 13.27
N ASN A 28 -6.50 1.90 14.19
CA ASN A 28 -5.78 3.16 14.01
C ASN A 28 -4.72 3.12 12.91
N ILE A 29 -4.09 1.97 12.65
CA ILE A 29 -3.10 1.83 11.56
C ILE A 29 -3.72 1.39 10.23
N GLU A 30 -4.97 0.95 10.22
CA GLU A 30 -5.66 0.48 9.02
C GLU A 30 -5.60 1.49 7.87
N PRO A 31 -5.82 2.81 8.06
CA PRO A 31 -5.65 3.80 7.01
C PRO A 31 -4.25 3.79 6.39
N LEU A 32 -3.21 3.61 7.20
CA LEU A 32 -1.81 3.54 6.75
C LEU A 32 -1.52 2.24 6.00
N LEU A 33 -2.21 1.15 6.34
CA LEU A 33 -2.11 -0.13 5.64
C LEU A 33 -2.81 -0.11 4.27
N GLN A 34 -3.89 0.66 4.14
CA GLN A 34 -4.65 0.86 2.89
C GLN A 34 -3.96 1.85 1.95
N GLN A 35 -3.32 2.88 2.49
CA GLN A 35 -2.51 3.82 1.73
C GLN A 35 -1.22 3.12 1.27
N SER A 36 -0.68 3.50 0.11
CA SER A 36 0.50 2.85 -0.50
C SER A 36 1.83 3.19 0.22
N HIS A 37 1.81 3.28 1.55
CA HIS A 37 2.99 3.49 2.38
C HIS A 37 3.96 2.33 2.29
N SER A 38 5.24 2.64 2.39
CA SER A 38 6.27 1.60 2.45
C SER A 38 6.12 0.78 3.73
N SER A 39 6.54 -0.49 3.70
CA SER A 39 6.52 -1.31 4.92
C SER A 39 7.38 -0.73 6.03
N ASP A 40 8.46 -0.03 5.68
CA ASP A 40 9.38 0.57 6.66
C ASP A 40 8.76 1.78 7.35
N GLU A 41 8.00 2.61 6.63
CA GLU A 41 7.23 3.73 7.21
C GLU A 41 6.23 3.22 8.25
N ILE A 42 5.51 2.13 7.94
CA ILE A 42 4.52 1.54 8.85
C ILE A 42 5.22 0.97 10.10
N ILE A 43 6.36 0.29 9.93
CA ILE A 43 7.14 -0.24 11.05
C ILE A 43 7.60 0.91 11.96
N MET A 44 8.14 1.98 11.36
CA MET A 44 8.60 3.15 12.10
C MET A 44 7.45 3.82 12.86
N HIS A 45 6.31 4.04 12.22
CA HIS A 45 5.13 4.61 12.86
C HIS A 45 4.67 3.78 14.07
N VAL A 46 4.59 2.45 13.90
CA VAL A 46 4.17 1.55 14.99
C VAL A 46 5.18 1.55 16.14
N LYS A 47 6.47 1.62 15.83
CA LYS A 47 7.52 1.70 16.84
C LYS A 47 7.46 3.02 17.62
N GLU A 48 7.25 4.13 16.94
CA GLU A 48 7.19 5.45 17.57
C GLU A 48 5.93 5.62 18.41
N LYS A 49 4.77 5.20 17.88
CA LYS A 49 3.46 5.42 18.51
C LYS A 49 3.11 4.38 19.58
N TYR A 50 3.44 3.11 19.35
CA TYR A 50 3.01 1.99 20.19
C TYR A 50 4.18 1.24 20.85
N HIS A 51 5.42 1.65 20.58
CA HIS A 51 6.63 1.04 21.14
C HIS A 51 6.76 -0.47 20.88
N LYS A 52 6.29 -0.90 19.70
CA LYS A 52 6.30 -2.29 19.26
C LYS A 52 7.20 -2.49 18.05
N ASP A 53 8.10 -3.45 18.15
CA ASP A 53 9.03 -3.83 17.08
C ASP A 53 8.38 -4.84 16.13
N ILE A 54 7.44 -4.39 15.31
CA ILE A 54 6.80 -5.25 14.30
C ILE A 54 7.74 -5.51 13.11
N THR A 55 7.56 -6.65 12.45
CA THR A 55 8.39 -7.08 11.32
C THR A 55 7.73 -6.75 9.98
N ARG A 56 8.53 -6.79 8.90
CA ARG A 56 8.00 -6.70 7.52
C ARG A 56 6.98 -7.80 7.19
N ILE A 57 7.15 -9.00 7.77
CA ILE A 57 6.19 -10.10 7.62
C ILE A 57 4.86 -9.74 8.29
N ASP A 58 4.89 -9.14 9.49
CA ASP A 58 3.67 -8.70 10.18
C ASP A 58 2.92 -7.66 9.34
N VAL A 59 3.63 -6.65 8.82
CA VAL A 59 3.02 -5.63 7.93
C VAL A 59 2.44 -6.25 6.68
N LYS A 60 3.14 -7.18 6.03
CA LYS A 60 2.63 -7.89 4.84
C LYS A 60 1.33 -8.62 5.16
N ASN A 61 1.28 -9.33 6.28
CA ASN A 61 0.09 -10.06 6.71
C ASN A 61 -1.07 -9.12 7.06
N MET A 62 -0.79 -7.98 7.70
CA MET A 62 -1.80 -6.96 8.01
C MET A 62 -2.35 -6.31 6.75
N LYS A 63 -1.50 -5.93 5.79
CA LYS A 63 -1.93 -5.42 4.47
C LYS A 63 -2.80 -6.44 3.74
N ALA A 64 -2.40 -7.71 3.74
CA ALA A 64 -3.20 -8.77 3.14
C ALA A 64 -4.55 -8.94 3.84
N ALA A 65 -4.61 -8.81 5.17
CA ALA A 65 -5.84 -8.91 5.94
C ALA A 65 -6.81 -7.75 5.66
N VAL A 66 -6.31 -6.53 5.57
CA VAL A 66 -7.09 -5.33 5.24
C VAL A 66 -7.59 -5.37 3.79
N ASN A 67 -6.75 -5.86 2.87
CA ASN A 67 -7.09 -5.98 1.46
C ASN A 67 -7.92 -7.22 1.12
N LYS A 68 -8.45 -7.96 2.12
CA LYS A 68 -9.27 -9.17 1.89
C LYS A 68 -10.52 -8.96 1.04
N GLY A 69 -10.95 -7.71 0.83
CA GLY A 69 -12.06 -7.35 -0.07
C GLY A 69 -11.66 -7.18 -1.54
N ILE A 70 -10.36 -7.18 -1.87
CA ILE A 70 -9.85 -7.02 -3.24
C ILE A 70 -9.37 -8.37 -3.73
N SER A 71 -10.32 -9.19 -4.18
CA SER A 71 -10.07 -10.59 -4.57
C SER A 71 -10.07 -10.79 -6.09
N SER A 72 -10.59 -9.80 -6.83
CA SER A 72 -10.76 -9.87 -8.27
C SER A 72 -10.34 -8.57 -8.96
N ARG A 73 -10.07 -8.66 -10.28
CA ARG A 73 -9.88 -7.49 -11.14
C ARG A 73 -11.04 -6.50 -11.01
N ARG A 74 -12.27 -7.00 -10.84
CA ARG A 74 -13.46 -6.15 -10.68
C ARG A 74 -13.35 -5.34 -9.39
N ASP A 75 -12.97 -5.95 -8.28
CA ASP A 75 -12.84 -5.26 -6.98
C ASP A 75 -11.78 -4.16 -7.06
N ILE A 76 -10.66 -4.43 -7.75
CA ILE A 76 -9.63 -3.41 -8.02
C ILE A 76 -10.22 -2.25 -8.83
N PHE A 77 -11.02 -2.54 -9.85
CA PHE A 77 -11.56 -1.51 -10.74
C PHE A 77 -12.60 -0.64 -10.02
N GLU A 78 -13.46 -1.26 -9.22
CA GLU A 78 -14.40 -0.52 -8.36
C GLU A 78 -13.67 0.32 -7.32
N PHE A 79 -12.62 -0.22 -6.69
CA PHE A 79 -11.77 0.53 -5.78
C PHE A 79 -11.15 1.75 -6.46
N LEU A 80 -10.56 1.60 -7.65
CA LEU A 80 -9.99 2.72 -8.40
C LEU A 80 -11.06 3.74 -8.78
N LYS A 81 -12.21 3.30 -9.30
CA LYS A 81 -13.35 4.18 -9.65
C LYS A 81 -13.89 4.97 -8.46
N SER A 82 -13.85 4.42 -7.25
CA SER A 82 -14.24 5.13 -6.04
C SER A 82 -13.31 6.29 -5.65
N ARG A 83 -12.06 6.29 -6.14
CA ARG A 83 -11.02 7.27 -5.77
C ARG A 83 -10.62 8.20 -6.92
N GLY A 84 -11.15 8.00 -8.11
CA GLY A 84 -10.77 8.77 -9.28
C GLY A 84 -11.38 8.24 -10.56
N LYS A 85 -10.76 8.61 -11.68
CA LYS A 85 -11.22 8.19 -13.00
C LYS A 85 -10.34 7.08 -13.56
N LEU A 86 -10.96 5.93 -13.82
CA LEU A 86 -10.33 4.78 -14.48
C LEU A 86 -10.81 4.69 -15.93
N MET A 87 -9.87 4.64 -16.87
CA MET A 87 -10.12 4.38 -18.29
C MET A 87 -9.53 3.02 -18.65
N GLU A 88 -10.30 2.22 -19.39
CA GLU A 88 -9.95 0.86 -19.79
C GLU A 88 -9.80 0.79 -21.32
N TYR A 89 -8.72 0.19 -21.81
CA TYR A 89 -8.47 -0.02 -23.22
C TYR A 89 -8.38 -1.51 -23.52
N TYR A 90 -9.13 -1.95 -24.52
CA TYR A 90 -9.23 -3.34 -24.92
C TYR A 90 -8.55 -3.54 -26.28
N SER A 91 -8.10 -4.78 -26.54
CA SER A 91 -7.57 -5.14 -27.84
C SER A 91 -8.67 -5.08 -28.90
N ASP A 92 -8.34 -4.56 -30.07
CA ASP A 92 -9.22 -4.58 -31.26
C ASP A 92 -9.22 -5.96 -31.94
N GLU A 93 -8.44 -6.93 -31.45
CA GLU A 93 -8.40 -8.27 -32.01
C GLU A 93 -9.72 -9.03 -31.77
N PRO A 94 -10.37 -9.56 -32.82
CA PRO A 94 -11.75 -10.06 -32.78
C PRO A 94 -11.98 -11.29 -31.90
N ILE A 95 -10.91 -11.97 -31.43
CA ILE A 95 -11.00 -13.25 -30.71
C ILE A 95 -10.66 -13.09 -29.21
N ARG A 96 -10.05 -11.97 -28.81
CA ARG A 96 -9.68 -11.74 -27.40
C ARG A 96 -10.02 -10.30 -27.01
N ASN A 97 -11.18 -10.15 -26.36
CA ASN A 97 -11.54 -8.96 -25.57
C ASN A 97 -10.65 -8.85 -24.31
N SER A 98 -9.35 -8.72 -24.56
CA SER A 98 -8.30 -8.66 -23.56
C SER A 98 -8.02 -7.20 -23.25
N LEU A 99 -8.03 -6.87 -21.97
CA LEU A 99 -7.62 -5.56 -21.47
C LEU A 99 -6.13 -5.38 -21.77
N THR A 100 -5.78 -4.36 -22.55
CA THR A 100 -4.39 -4.07 -22.94
C THR A 100 -3.77 -2.99 -22.09
N ARG A 101 -4.55 -1.96 -21.71
CA ARG A 101 -4.06 -0.81 -20.93
C ARG A 101 -5.15 -0.29 -20.00
N ILE A 102 -4.71 0.30 -18.89
CA ILE A 102 -5.55 1.16 -18.04
C ILE A 102 -4.86 2.50 -17.84
N CYS A 103 -5.66 3.56 -17.77
CA CYS A 103 -5.20 4.87 -17.30
C CYS A 103 -6.01 5.24 -16.06
N PHE A 104 -5.33 5.68 -15.00
CA PHE A 104 -5.97 6.06 -13.76
C PHE A 104 -5.39 7.39 -13.26
N ALA A 105 -6.27 8.26 -12.78
CA ALA A 105 -5.91 9.48 -12.06
C ALA A 105 -6.87 9.69 -10.89
N THR A 106 -6.35 10.08 -9.71
CA THR A 106 -7.20 10.45 -8.57
C THR A 106 -7.88 11.79 -8.80
N TYR A 107 -8.95 12.09 -8.06
CA TYR A 107 -9.61 13.39 -8.16
C TYR A 107 -8.68 14.54 -7.79
N GLU A 108 -7.82 14.36 -6.78
CA GLU A 108 -6.84 15.38 -6.37
C GLU A 108 -5.82 15.64 -7.47
N GLN A 109 -5.33 14.60 -8.16
CA GLN A 109 -4.44 14.76 -9.31
C GLN A 109 -5.12 15.51 -10.46
N MET A 110 -6.39 15.23 -10.72
CA MET A 110 -7.17 15.92 -11.74
C MET A 110 -7.39 17.40 -11.39
N GLU A 111 -7.70 17.71 -10.13
CA GLU A 111 -7.86 19.11 -9.67
C GLU A 111 -6.52 19.86 -9.71
N LEU A 112 -5.43 19.22 -9.27
CA LEU A 112 -4.09 19.79 -9.37
C LEU A 112 -3.72 20.10 -10.81
N TYR A 113 -4.00 19.18 -11.75
CA TYR A 113 -3.78 19.39 -13.18
C TYR A 113 -4.61 20.55 -13.74
N LYS A 114 -5.87 20.70 -13.31
CA LYS A 114 -6.71 21.84 -13.73
C LYS A 114 -6.15 23.17 -13.24
N GLN A 115 -5.55 23.19 -12.04
CA GLN A 115 -5.01 24.40 -11.43
C GLN A 115 -3.63 24.77 -11.96
N PHE A 116 -2.78 23.78 -12.26
CA PHE A 116 -1.38 23.97 -12.68
C PHE A 116 -0.98 23.00 -13.82
N PRO A 117 -1.61 23.09 -15.00
CA PRO A 117 -1.37 22.13 -16.08
C PRO A 117 0.08 22.13 -16.58
N GLU A 118 0.72 23.30 -16.61
CA GLU A 118 2.11 23.48 -17.04
C GLU A 118 3.13 22.79 -16.11
N VAL A 119 2.85 22.71 -14.81
CA VAL A 119 3.76 22.08 -13.84
C VAL A 119 3.65 20.56 -13.92
N VAL A 120 2.43 20.03 -13.98
CA VAL A 120 2.17 18.59 -14.02
C VAL A 120 2.60 17.97 -15.37
N GLY A 121 2.46 18.71 -16.47
CA GLY A 121 2.88 18.28 -17.80
C GLY A 121 4.40 18.10 -17.97
N ILE A 122 5.20 18.89 -17.25
CA ILE A 122 6.67 18.86 -17.35
C ILE A 122 7.24 17.62 -16.63
N ASP A 123 6.75 17.28 -15.44
CA ASP A 123 7.28 16.15 -14.65
C ASP A 123 6.98 14.79 -15.31
N SER A 124 5.80 14.67 -15.95
CA SER A 124 5.38 13.47 -16.69
C SER A 124 6.32 13.07 -17.84
N MET A 125 7.11 14.02 -18.36
CA MET A 125 8.04 13.81 -19.48
C MET A 125 9.51 13.84 -19.06
N TYR A 126 9.83 14.16 -17.80
CA TYR A 126 11.21 14.45 -17.40
C TYR A 126 12.08 13.19 -17.20
N ASN A 127 11.48 12.06 -16.79
CA ASN A 127 12.23 10.82 -16.57
C ASN A 127 12.17 9.80 -17.72
N THR A 128 11.28 9.97 -18.71
CA THR A 128 11.14 9.05 -19.84
C THR A 128 12.15 9.28 -20.97
N ASN A 129 12.92 10.37 -20.93
CA ASN A 129 13.87 10.75 -21.99
C ASN A 129 15.36 10.62 -21.63
N LYS A 130 15.72 10.07 -20.46
CA LYS A 130 17.14 9.85 -20.09
C LYS A 130 17.75 8.56 -20.69
N GLY A 131 17.13 8.02 -21.73
CA GLY A 131 17.63 6.88 -22.50
C GLY A 131 17.95 7.27 -23.94
N LYS A 132 19.00 8.08 -24.13
CA LYS A 132 19.83 8.10 -25.34
C LYS A 132 21.27 8.40 -24.96
#